data_AF-A0A227JAW7-F1
#
_entry.id   AF-A0A227JAW7-F1
#
_cell.length_a   1.000
_cell.length_b   1.000
_cell.length_c   1.000
_cell.angle_alpha   90.00
_cell.angle_beta   90.00
_cell.angle_gamma   90.00
#
_symmetry.space_group_name_H-M   'P 1'
#
loop_
_entity.id
_entity.type
_entity.pdbx_description
1 polymer ?
#
loop_
_entity_poly.entity_id
_entity_poly.type
_entity_poly.pdbx_seq_one_letter_code
_entity_poly.pdbx_strand_id
1 'polypeptide(L)'
;RHEISAHQYEMECIRCGQCAEACPASLLPQQLQWHAKAEEYDKLEELNLKDCIECGACAFVCPSEIPLVQYYRQAKAEIRTRAQEAEAAERAKLRFEEKKARMEREKAERENRFKKAADDRRKEMKSTGGDDAIAAAIARVKAQKSNEDNKAEPAVKPAVAAAIAKAKAKQAAAAKVGATEPDNSEMAKLREERKRLARERKAEKEQSETPANNADDKKSAVAAAIARAKAKKAQQEENASEEPEDKKAAVAAAIARAKARKAQQETESQPVEETASQEPAEDPKKAAVAAAIARAKARKAQQE
;
A
#
# COMPACT_ATOMS: atom_id res chain seq x y z
N ARG A 1 16.24 -14.18 47.26
CA ARG A 1 16.75 -14.10 45.87
C ARG A 1 17.41 -12.74 45.65
N HIS A 2 18.70 -12.61 45.97
CA HIS A 2 19.53 -11.56 45.37
C HIS A 2 19.97 -12.09 43.99
N GLU A 3 19.03 -12.22 43.05
CA GLU A 3 19.27 -12.90 41.77
C GLU A 3 19.55 -11.93 40.61
N ILE A 4 19.51 -10.63 40.86
CA ILE A 4 19.96 -9.63 39.90
C ILE A 4 21.19 -9.01 40.55
N SER A 5 22.37 -9.48 40.14
CA SER A 5 23.60 -8.69 40.33
C SER A 5 23.29 -7.32 39.75
N ALA A 6 23.23 -6.31 40.61
CA ALA A 6 23.13 -4.93 40.18
C ALA A 6 24.39 -4.69 39.37
N HIS A 7 24.25 -4.56 38.04
CA HIS A 7 25.34 -4.35 37.09
C HIS A 7 26.43 -3.52 37.75
N GLN A 8 27.48 -4.21 38.19
CA GLN A 8 28.71 -3.55 38.55
C GLN A 8 29.19 -2.86 37.27
N TYR A 9 29.69 -1.65 37.47
CA TYR A 9 30.00 -0.66 36.45
C TYR A 9 30.56 -1.31 35.17
N GLU A 10 29.92 -1.09 34.02
CA GLU A 10 30.49 -1.53 32.74
C GLU A 10 31.85 -0.83 32.56
N MET A 11 32.92 -1.63 32.53
CA MET A 11 34.28 -1.14 32.29
C MET A 11 34.62 -1.23 30.80
N GLU A 12 35.63 -0.46 30.35
CA GLU A 12 36.08 -0.57 28.97
C GLU A 12 36.65 -1.97 28.66
N CYS A 13 36.50 -2.38 27.40
CA CYS A 13 37.03 -3.67 26.94
C CYS A 13 38.57 -3.66 26.95
N ILE A 14 39.18 -4.51 27.76
CA ILE A 14 40.65 -4.69 27.82
C ILE A 14 41.21 -5.63 26.75
N ARG A 15 40.36 -6.12 25.84
CA ARG A 15 40.73 -7.00 24.72
C ARG A 15 41.45 -8.31 25.10
N CYS A 16 41.01 -8.94 26.20
CA CYS A 16 41.59 -10.19 26.73
C CYS A 16 41.30 -11.47 25.91
N GLY A 17 40.37 -11.45 24.95
CA GLY A 17 40.09 -12.60 24.06
C GLY A 17 39.20 -13.72 24.62
N GLN A 18 39.00 -13.80 25.93
CA GLN A 18 38.26 -14.88 26.60
C GLN A 18 36.82 -15.09 26.08
N CYS A 19 36.16 -14.02 25.64
CA CYS A 19 34.80 -14.10 25.08
C CYS A 19 34.72 -14.95 23.80
N ALA A 20 35.77 -14.99 22.98
CA ALA A 20 35.80 -15.77 21.75
C ALA A 20 36.00 -17.27 22.06
N GLU A 21 36.89 -17.59 23.00
CA GLU A 21 37.14 -18.97 23.44
C GLU A 21 35.93 -19.59 24.13
N ALA A 22 35.19 -18.80 24.91
CA ALA A 22 33.98 -19.27 25.61
C ALA A 22 32.75 -19.35 24.70
N CYS A 23 32.79 -18.86 23.45
CA CYS A 23 31.62 -18.80 22.60
C CYS A 23 31.30 -20.18 21.98
N PRO A 24 30.17 -20.81 22.30
CA PRO A 24 29.82 -22.12 21.73
C PRO A 24 29.51 -22.07 20.24
N ALA A 25 29.15 -20.89 19.72
CA ALA A 25 28.90 -20.66 18.29
C ALA A 25 30.16 -20.26 17.51
N SER A 26 31.34 -20.23 18.16
CA SER A 26 32.61 -19.81 17.55
C SER A 26 32.55 -18.44 16.84
N LEU A 27 31.71 -17.54 17.35
CA LEU A 27 31.60 -16.16 16.85
C LEU A 27 32.75 -15.31 17.38
N LEU A 28 32.81 -14.05 16.93
CA LEU A 28 33.75 -13.04 17.41
C LEU A 28 33.05 -11.97 18.25
N PRO A 29 32.74 -12.22 19.54
CA PRO A 29 31.98 -11.27 20.38
C PRO A 29 32.62 -9.89 20.47
N GLN A 30 33.95 -9.78 20.47
CA GLN A 30 34.60 -8.47 20.52
C GLN A 30 34.22 -7.59 19.31
N GLN A 31 34.29 -8.14 18.09
CA GLN A 31 33.93 -7.40 16.87
C GLN A 31 32.43 -7.11 16.83
N LEU A 32 31.61 -8.11 17.16
CA LEU A 32 30.16 -7.94 17.25
C LEU A 32 29.78 -6.85 18.26
N GLN A 33 30.47 -6.74 19.39
CA GLN A 33 30.20 -5.68 20.36
C GLN A 33 30.52 -4.30 19.82
N TRP A 34 31.65 -4.12 19.14
CA TRP A 34 32.01 -2.83 18.55
C TRP A 34 31.01 -2.39 17.48
N HIS A 35 30.61 -3.29 16.58
CA HIS A 35 29.63 -2.98 15.55
C HIS A 35 28.22 -2.80 16.12
N ALA A 36 27.83 -3.54 17.17
CA ALA A 36 26.57 -3.34 17.85
C ALA A 36 26.50 -1.99 18.56
N LYS A 37 27.57 -1.55 19.24
CA LYS A 37 27.66 -0.22 19.86
C LYS A 37 27.69 0.91 18.84
N ALA A 38 28.26 0.67 17.66
CA ALA A 38 28.30 1.63 16.56
C ALA A 38 27.01 1.65 15.71
N GLU A 39 26.01 0.82 16.04
CA GLU A 39 24.77 0.64 15.27
C GLU A 39 24.99 0.25 13.80
N GLU A 40 26.13 -0.39 13.51
CA GLU A 40 26.53 -0.85 12.18
C GLU A 40 25.96 -2.25 11.91
N TYR A 41 24.64 -2.33 11.70
CA TYR A 41 23.96 -3.62 11.58
C TYR A 41 24.32 -4.43 10.32
N ASP A 42 24.70 -3.77 9.23
CA ASP A 42 25.09 -4.48 7.99
C ASP A 42 26.33 -5.36 8.24
N LYS A 43 27.34 -4.83 8.95
CA LYS A 43 28.54 -5.59 9.35
C LYS A 43 28.22 -6.68 10.36
N LEU A 44 27.22 -6.48 11.23
CA LEU A 44 26.77 -7.53 12.15
C LEU A 44 26.12 -8.69 11.41
N GLU A 45 25.40 -8.42 10.32
CA GLU A 45 24.87 -9.48 9.46
C GLU A 45 26.00 -10.23 8.74
N GLU A 46 27.02 -9.52 8.22
CA GLU A 46 28.21 -10.12 7.61
C GLU A 46 28.99 -11.01 8.59
N LEU A 47 29.06 -10.60 9.87
CA LEU A 47 29.68 -11.36 10.96
C LEU A 47 28.75 -12.42 11.57
N ASN A 48 27.61 -12.72 10.91
CA ASN A 48 26.65 -13.75 11.31
C ASN A 48 26.10 -13.58 12.74
N LEU A 49 25.78 -12.34 13.16
CA LEU A 49 25.13 -12.09 14.45
C LEU A 49 23.85 -12.90 14.65
N LYS A 50 23.18 -13.29 13.56
CA LYS A 50 21.97 -14.13 13.55
C LYS A 50 22.21 -15.51 14.20
N ASP A 51 23.42 -16.06 14.11
CA ASP A 51 23.79 -17.37 14.64
C ASP A 51 24.05 -17.36 16.15
N CYS A 52 24.20 -16.18 16.75
CA CYS A 52 24.37 -16.06 18.20
C CYS A 52 23.14 -16.66 18.92
N ILE A 53 23.31 -17.62 19.81
CA ILE A 53 22.17 -18.22 20.54
C ILE A 53 21.84 -17.52 21.86
N GLU A 54 22.47 -16.37 22.16
CA GLU A 54 22.22 -15.56 23.36
C GLU A 54 22.41 -16.30 24.69
N CYS A 55 23.30 -17.30 24.71
CA CYS A 55 23.58 -18.15 25.87
C CYS A 55 24.23 -17.44 27.07
N GLY A 56 24.79 -16.24 26.89
CA GLY A 56 25.40 -15.47 27.99
C GLY A 56 26.85 -15.82 28.33
N ALA A 57 27.44 -16.87 27.74
CA ALA A 57 28.80 -17.32 28.07
C ALA A 57 29.87 -16.22 27.94
N CYS A 58 29.77 -15.42 26.88
CA CYS A 58 30.70 -14.31 26.63
C CYS A 58 30.58 -13.17 27.66
N ALA A 59 29.37 -12.90 28.16
CA ALA A 59 29.14 -11.88 29.17
C ALA A 59 29.61 -12.35 30.55
N PHE A 60 29.41 -13.64 30.86
CA PHE A 60 29.82 -14.22 32.14
C PHE A 60 31.34 -14.27 32.31
N VAL A 61 32.08 -14.63 31.25
CA VAL A 61 33.55 -14.70 31.30
C VAL A 61 34.22 -13.32 31.18
N CYS A 62 33.46 -12.25 30.92
CA CYS A 62 34.05 -10.95 30.64
C CYS A 62 34.61 -10.30 31.92
N PRO A 63 35.93 -10.05 32.02
CA PRO A 63 36.51 -9.39 33.20
C PRO A 63 36.13 -7.92 33.33
N SER A 64 35.67 -7.30 32.24
CA SER A 64 35.14 -5.92 32.21
C SER A 64 33.63 -5.86 32.50
N GLU A 65 32.99 -7.00 32.77
CA GLU A 65 31.54 -7.12 33.05
C GLU A 65 30.64 -6.50 31.96
N ILE A 66 31.11 -6.50 30.71
CA ILE A 66 30.37 -5.92 29.58
C ILE A 66 29.12 -6.78 29.28
N PRO A 67 27.92 -6.19 29.22
CA PRO A 67 26.68 -6.91 28.95
C PRO A 67 26.52 -7.26 27.45
N LEU A 68 27.45 -8.04 26.90
CA LEU A 68 27.56 -8.39 25.47
C LEU A 68 26.23 -8.89 24.88
N VAL A 69 25.54 -9.77 25.59
CA VAL A 69 24.27 -10.35 25.09
C VAL A 69 23.14 -9.31 25.00
N GLN A 70 23.13 -8.27 25.84
CA GLN A 70 22.11 -7.23 25.76
C GLN A 70 22.26 -6.41 24.47
N TYR A 71 23.51 -6.05 24.12
CA TYR A 71 23.80 -5.40 22.83
C TYR A 71 23.40 -6.27 21.63
N TYR A 72 23.66 -7.57 21.69
CA TYR A 72 23.28 -8.49 20.61
C TYR A 72 21.77 -8.65 20.48
N ARG A 73 21.05 -8.72 21.59
CA ARG A 73 19.57 -8.77 21.59
C ARG A 73 18.97 -7.53 20.97
N GLN A 74 19.47 -6.35 21.37
CA GLN A 74 19.05 -5.08 20.78
C GLN A 74 19.35 -5.06 19.28
N ALA A 75 20.59 -5.33 18.88
CA ALA A 75 20.99 -5.33 17.48
C ALA A 75 20.19 -6.32 16.63
N LYS A 76 19.91 -7.53 17.13
CA LYS A 76 19.04 -8.49 16.44
C LYS A 76 17.58 -8.04 16.36
N ALA A 77 17.07 -7.36 17.38
CA ALA A 77 15.72 -6.79 17.32
C ALA A 77 15.66 -5.72 16.23
N GLU A 78 16.64 -4.82 16.17
CA GLU A 78 16.75 -3.78 15.15
C GLU A 78 16.89 -4.34 13.73
N ILE A 79 17.75 -5.33 13.53
CA ILE A 79 17.89 -6.04 12.24
C ILE A 79 16.55 -6.63 11.79
N ARG A 80 15.83 -7.30 12.71
CA ARG A 80 14.52 -7.89 12.38
C ARG A 80 13.48 -6.83 12.04
N THR A 81 13.42 -5.73 12.80
CA THR A 81 12.52 -4.61 12.52
C THR A 81 12.81 -4.01 11.14
N ARG A 82 14.08 -3.69 10.84
CA ARG A 82 14.49 -3.16 9.53
C ARG A 82 14.14 -4.11 8.38
N ALA A 83 14.34 -5.42 8.55
CA ALA A 83 13.98 -6.41 7.55
C ALA A 83 12.46 -6.46 7.29
N GLN A 84 11.65 -6.40 8.35
CA GLN A 84 10.18 -6.38 8.23
C GLN A 84 9.69 -5.09 7.56
N GLU A 85 10.27 -3.95 7.91
CA GLU A 85 9.96 -2.66 7.28
C GLU A 85 10.35 -2.65 5.80
N ALA A 86 11.51 -3.22 5.45
CA ALA A 86 11.95 -3.35 4.07
C ALA A 86 10.99 -4.25 3.25
N GLU A 87 10.59 -5.42 3.78
CA GLU A 87 9.63 -6.29 3.11
C GLU A 87 8.25 -5.60 2.94
N ALA A 88 7.80 -4.88 3.97
CA ALA A 88 6.57 -4.10 3.91
C ALA A 88 6.65 -2.97 2.87
N ALA A 89 7.79 -2.29 2.77
CA ALA A 89 8.05 -1.26 1.77
C ALA A 89 8.05 -1.83 0.35
N GLU A 90 8.71 -2.96 0.11
CA GLU A 90 8.69 -3.65 -1.20
C GLU A 90 7.28 -4.10 -1.59
N ARG A 91 6.53 -4.68 -0.65
CA ARG A 91 5.12 -5.04 -0.88
C ARG A 91 4.25 -3.83 -1.22
N ALA A 92 4.52 -2.68 -0.59
CA ALA A 92 3.82 -1.43 -0.88
C ALA A 92 4.20 -0.87 -2.26
N LYS A 93 5.49 -0.94 -2.66
CA LYS A 93 5.97 -0.56 -3.99
C LYS A 93 5.29 -1.37 -5.08
N LEU A 94 5.25 -2.70 -4.96
CA LEU A 94 4.58 -3.58 -5.92
C LEU A 94 3.10 -3.20 -6.11
N ARG A 95 2.36 -2.98 -5.02
CA ARG A 95 0.96 -2.54 -5.10
C ARG A 95 0.79 -1.18 -5.77
N PHE A 96 1.72 -0.26 -5.50
CA PHE A 96 1.71 1.06 -6.12
C PHE A 96 1.99 0.97 -7.62
N GLU A 97 2.97 0.17 -8.02
CA GLU A 97 3.32 -0.09 -9.43
C GLU A 97 2.17 -0.75 -10.19
N GLU A 98 1.53 -1.77 -9.62
CA GLU A 98 0.35 -2.41 -10.20
C GLU A 98 -0.80 -1.42 -10.41
N LYS A 99 -1.07 -0.57 -9.40
CA LYS A 99 -2.09 0.48 -9.49
C LYS A 99 -1.72 1.50 -10.56
N LYS A 100 -0.45 1.92 -10.62
CA LYS A 100 0.05 2.87 -11.62
C LYS A 100 -0.08 2.31 -13.03
N ALA A 101 0.31 1.05 -13.24
CA ALA A 101 0.17 0.35 -14.51
C ALA A 101 -1.29 0.20 -14.94
N ARG A 102 -2.21 -0.05 -14.00
CA ARG A 102 -3.65 -0.06 -14.30
C ARG A 102 -4.14 1.33 -14.74
N MET A 103 -3.81 2.37 -13.97
CA MET A 103 -4.21 3.75 -14.28
C MET A 103 -3.63 4.24 -15.62
N GLU A 104 -2.40 3.85 -15.94
CA GLU A 104 -1.75 4.21 -17.20
C GLU A 104 -2.42 3.50 -18.40
N ARG A 105 -2.78 2.22 -18.27
CA ARG A 105 -3.56 1.51 -19.29
C ARG A 105 -4.93 2.15 -19.53
N GLU A 106 -5.67 2.47 -18.47
CA GLU A 106 -6.96 3.16 -18.57
C GLU A 106 -6.83 4.56 -19.19
N LYS A 107 -5.76 5.29 -18.85
CA LYS A 107 -5.45 6.61 -19.44
C LYS A 107 -5.12 6.48 -20.93
N ALA A 108 -4.28 5.52 -21.30
CA ALA A 108 -3.91 5.25 -22.69
C ALA A 108 -5.12 4.81 -23.53
N GLU A 109 -5.98 3.94 -23.00
CA GLU A 109 -7.21 3.53 -23.68
C GLU A 109 -8.14 4.73 -23.92
N ARG A 110 -8.29 5.60 -22.92
CA ARG A 110 -9.08 6.83 -23.04
C ARG A 110 -8.50 7.77 -24.09
N GLU A 111 -7.19 8.01 -24.07
CA GLU A 111 -6.51 8.83 -25.08
C GLU A 111 -6.63 8.24 -26.48
N ASN A 112 -6.50 6.92 -26.63
CA ASN A 112 -6.68 6.22 -27.90
C ASN A 112 -8.12 6.32 -28.40
N ARG A 113 -9.10 6.23 -27.50
CA ARG A 113 -10.52 6.45 -27.84
C ARG A 113 -10.76 7.88 -28.32
N PHE A 114 -10.17 8.88 -27.67
CA PHE A 114 -10.26 10.28 -28.09
C PHE A 114 -9.56 10.53 -29.44
N LYS A 115 -8.36 9.96 -29.64
CA LYS A 115 -7.63 10.03 -30.91
C LYS A 115 -8.45 9.40 -32.04
N LYS A 116 -8.94 8.17 -31.85
CA LYS A 116 -9.79 7.48 -32.83
C LYS A 116 -11.05 8.30 -33.16
N ALA A 117 -11.75 8.83 -32.16
CA ALA A 117 -12.92 9.68 -32.38
C ALA A 117 -12.58 11.03 -33.07
N ALA A 118 -11.37 11.56 -32.91
CA ALA A 118 -10.91 12.73 -33.65
C ALA A 118 -10.55 12.38 -35.11
N ASP A 119 -9.88 11.25 -35.33
CA ASP A 119 -9.53 10.75 -36.66
C ASP A 119 -10.75 10.37 -37.48
N ASP A 120 -11.74 9.72 -36.86
CA ASP A 120 -13.01 9.37 -37.50
C ASP A 120 -13.78 10.63 -37.90
N ARG A 121 -13.85 11.65 -37.01
CA ARG A 121 -14.41 12.98 -37.35
C ARG A 121 -13.66 13.67 -38.49
N ARG A 122 -12.33 13.58 -38.52
CA ARG A 122 -11.51 14.14 -39.60
C ARG A 122 -11.75 13.42 -40.93
N LYS A 123 -11.87 12.09 -40.91
CA LYS A 123 -12.21 11.29 -42.10
C LYS A 123 -13.60 11.64 -42.62
N GLU A 124 -14.58 11.79 -41.74
CA GLU A 124 -15.95 12.19 -42.08
C GLU A 124 -16.01 13.61 -42.68
N MET A 125 -15.27 14.57 -42.12
CA MET A 125 -15.10 15.91 -42.70
C MET A 125 -14.46 15.86 -44.10
N LYS A 126 -13.48 14.98 -44.30
CA LYS A 126 -12.84 14.78 -45.61
C LYS A 126 -13.76 14.11 -46.63
N SER A 127 -14.57 13.14 -46.22
CA SER A 127 -15.51 12.45 -47.12
C SER A 127 -16.71 13.32 -47.51
N THR A 128 -17.13 14.23 -46.63
CA THR A 128 -18.25 15.16 -46.90
C THR A 128 -17.81 16.42 -47.67
N GLY A 129 -16.54 16.52 -48.09
CA GLY A 129 -16.02 17.68 -48.82
C GLY A 129 -15.88 18.96 -47.99
N GLY A 130 -15.95 18.87 -46.66
CA GLY A 130 -15.87 20.01 -45.75
C GLY A 130 -14.50 20.68 -45.70
N ASP A 131 -13.43 19.95 -46.05
CA ASP A 131 -12.05 20.47 -46.06
C ASP A 131 -11.87 21.63 -47.07
N ASP A 132 -12.56 21.60 -48.22
CA ASP A 132 -12.53 22.69 -49.21
C ASP A 132 -13.31 23.93 -48.74
N ALA A 133 -14.41 23.74 -48.02
CA ALA A 133 -15.19 24.85 -47.47
C ALA A 133 -14.43 25.58 -46.35
N ILE A 134 -13.71 24.84 -45.49
CA ILE A 134 -12.89 25.40 -44.42
C ILE A 134 -11.63 26.08 -45.01
N ALA A 135 -10.96 25.46 -46.00
CA ALA A 135 -9.84 26.07 -46.70
C ALA A 135 -10.26 27.36 -47.44
N ALA A 136 -11.44 27.35 -48.08
CA ALA A 136 -12.01 28.54 -48.72
C ALA A 136 -12.40 29.62 -47.70
N ALA A 137 -12.87 29.27 -46.50
CA ALA A 137 -13.16 30.23 -45.43
C ALA A 137 -11.87 30.84 -44.86
N ILE A 138 -10.81 30.04 -44.66
CA ILE A 138 -9.49 30.51 -44.24
C ILE A 138 -8.89 31.43 -45.31
N ALA A 139 -9.01 31.10 -46.59
CA ALA A 139 -8.60 31.95 -47.69
C ALA A 139 -9.37 33.29 -47.72
N ARG A 140 -10.68 33.28 -47.46
CA ARG A 140 -11.50 34.51 -47.34
C ARG A 140 -11.09 35.37 -46.15
N VAL A 141 -10.82 34.78 -44.99
CA VAL A 141 -10.34 35.52 -43.80
C VAL A 141 -8.92 36.05 -44.02
N LYS A 142 -8.05 35.29 -44.70
CA LYS A 142 -6.69 35.74 -45.05
C LYS A 142 -6.73 36.88 -46.09
N ALA A 143 -7.64 36.82 -47.05
CA ALA A 143 -7.90 37.89 -48.02
C ALA A 143 -8.59 39.12 -47.40
N GLN A 144 -9.40 38.94 -46.35
CA GLN A 144 -9.94 40.06 -45.56
C GLN A 144 -8.85 40.73 -44.72
N LYS A 145 -7.97 39.96 -44.06
CA LYS A 145 -6.83 40.51 -43.31
C LYS A 145 -5.84 41.25 -44.21
N SER A 146 -5.55 40.76 -45.41
CA SER A 146 -4.70 41.48 -46.37
C SER A 146 -5.37 42.74 -46.95
N ASN A 147 -6.71 42.82 -46.91
CA ASN A 147 -7.46 44.04 -47.26
C ASN A 147 -7.53 45.04 -46.09
N GLU A 148 -7.43 44.59 -44.84
CA GLU A 148 -7.29 45.46 -43.66
C GLU A 148 -5.92 46.15 -43.61
N ASP A 149 -4.87 45.57 -44.19
CA ASP A 149 -3.55 46.22 -44.33
C ASP A 149 -3.51 47.33 -45.42
N ASN A 150 -4.56 47.47 -46.24
CA ASN A 150 -4.65 48.50 -47.30
C ASN A 150 -5.91 49.39 -47.23
N LYS A 151 -6.69 49.34 -46.15
CA LYS A 151 -7.84 50.23 -45.96
C LYS A 151 -7.96 50.68 -44.51
N ALA A 152 -7.94 52.00 -44.32
CA ALA A 152 -8.21 52.68 -43.06
C ALA A 152 -9.48 52.13 -42.37
N GLU A 153 -9.36 51.98 -41.04
CA GLU A 153 -10.37 51.67 -40.01
C GLU A 153 -11.82 51.37 -40.46
N PRO A 154 -12.38 50.21 -40.08
CA PRO A 154 -13.80 50.11 -39.81
C PRO A 154 -14.05 50.41 -38.32
N ALA A 155 -14.80 51.47 -38.04
CA ALA A 155 -15.23 51.86 -36.71
C ALA A 155 -16.03 50.73 -36.02
N VAL A 156 -15.36 49.95 -35.18
CA VAL A 156 -16.01 49.13 -34.15
C VAL A 156 -16.62 50.10 -33.16
N LYS A 157 -17.93 49.97 -32.89
CA LYS A 157 -18.68 50.85 -31.97
C LYS A 157 -17.82 51.24 -30.76
N PRO A 158 -17.61 52.54 -30.46
CA PRO A 158 -16.57 53.04 -29.56
C PRO A 158 -16.62 52.41 -28.15
N ALA A 159 -17.78 51.91 -27.72
CA ALA A 159 -17.96 51.20 -26.45
C ALA A 159 -17.22 49.85 -26.37
N VAL A 160 -17.16 49.09 -27.46
CA VAL A 160 -16.53 47.75 -27.47
C VAL A 160 -15.01 47.89 -27.59
N ALA A 161 -14.53 48.84 -28.39
CA ALA A 161 -13.11 49.19 -28.46
C ALA A 161 -12.58 49.71 -27.12
N ALA A 162 -13.36 50.56 -26.42
CA ALA A 162 -13.01 51.04 -25.09
C ALA A 162 -12.99 49.90 -24.04
N ALA A 163 -13.93 48.95 -24.10
CA ALA A 163 -13.95 47.79 -23.20
C ALA A 163 -12.75 46.86 -23.42
N ILE A 164 -12.38 46.61 -24.67
CA ILE A 164 -11.22 45.78 -25.02
C ILE A 164 -9.91 46.49 -24.66
N ALA A 165 -9.82 47.81 -24.85
CA ALA A 165 -8.66 48.60 -24.42
C ALA A 165 -8.51 48.61 -22.89
N LYS A 166 -9.62 48.71 -22.14
CA LYS A 166 -9.61 48.64 -20.67
C LYS A 166 -9.22 47.25 -20.16
N ALA A 167 -9.66 46.19 -20.82
CA ALA A 167 -9.27 44.81 -20.50
C ALA A 167 -7.78 44.56 -20.81
N LYS A 168 -7.28 45.01 -21.98
CA LYS A 168 -5.87 44.90 -22.34
C LYS A 168 -4.97 45.76 -21.45
N ALA A 169 -5.40 46.96 -21.05
CA ALA A 169 -4.67 47.80 -20.10
C ALA A 169 -4.60 47.15 -18.71
N LYS A 170 -5.69 46.50 -18.26
CA LYS A 170 -5.71 45.74 -16.99
C LYS A 170 -4.81 44.51 -17.04
N GLN A 171 -4.76 43.80 -18.18
CA GLN A 171 -3.85 42.67 -18.38
C GLN A 171 -2.39 43.11 -18.51
N ALA A 172 -2.11 44.23 -19.17
CA ALA A 172 -0.76 44.81 -19.26
C ALA A 172 -0.27 45.36 -17.91
N ALA A 173 -1.16 45.91 -17.09
CA ALA A 173 -0.86 46.30 -15.71
C ALA A 173 -0.59 45.07 -14.83
N ALA A 174 -1.37 43.99 -14.97
CA ALA A 174 -1.12 42.72 -14.26
C ALA A 174 0.20 42.05 -14.68
N ALA A 175 0.55 42.11 -15.96
CA ALA A 175 1.82 41.61 -16.49
C ALA A 175 3.03 42.41 -16.00
N LYS A 176 2.91 43.74 -15.81
CA LYS A 176 3.98 44.58 -15.25
C LYS A 176 4.23 44.37 -13.76
N VAL A 177 3.26 43.81 -13.02
CA VAL A 177 3.38 43.48 -11.60
C VAL A 177 3.79 42.01 -11.38
N GLY A 178 4.06 41.26 -12.46
CA GLY A 178 4.51 39.87 -12.38
C GLY A 178 3.44 38.87 -11.91
N ALA A 179 2.16 39.26 -11.91
CA ALA A 179 1.04 38.39 -11.56
C ALA A 179 0.43 37.78 -12.83
N THR A 180 1.12 36.80 -13.42
CA THR A 180 0.60 36.02 -14.56
C THR A 180 -0.32 34.86 -14.14
N GLU A 181 -0.48 34.63 -12.83
CA GLU A 181 -1.46 33.70 -12.28
C GLU A 181 -2.64 34.46 -11.66
N PRO A 182 -3.90 34.09 -11.95
CA PRO A 182 -5.04 34.65 -11.24
C PRO A 182 -4.90 34.31 -9.75
N ASP A 183 -4.80 35.34 -8.92
CA ASP A 183 -4.55 35.24 -7.48
C ASP A 183 -5.68 34.44 -6.80
N ASN A 184 -5.43 33.15 -6.67
CA ASN A 184 -6.30 32.16 -6.05
C ASN A 184 -6.09 32.08 -4.53
N SER A 185 -5.35 33.05 -3.94
CA SER A 185 -5.11 33.16 -2.51
C SER A 185 -6.40 33.42 -1.72
N GLU A 186 -7.32 34.24 -2.23
CA GLU A 186 -8.62 34.47 -1.58
C GLU A 186 -9.48 33.19 -1.54
N MET A 187 -9.50 32.44 -2.65
CA MET A 187 -10.22 31.16 -2.73
C MET A 187 -9.54 30.04 -1.93
N ALA A 188 -8.25 30.17 -1.62
CA ALA A 188 -7.53 29.28 -0.72
C ALA A 188 -7.87 29.61 0.75
N LYS A 189 -7.84 30.89 1.14
CA LYS A 189 -8.24 31.35 2.47
C LYS A 189 -9.67 30.95 2.83
N LEU A 190 -10.63 31.12 1.90
CA LEU A 190 -12.02 30.69 2.09
C LEU A 190 -12.16 29.16 2.27
N ARG A 191 -11.31 28.36 1.60
CA ARG A 191 -11.28 26.90 1.77
C ARG A 191 -10.72 26.50 3.13
N GLU A 192 -9.67 27.16 3.58
CA GLU A 192 -9.05 26.92 4.89
C GLU A 192 -10.00 27.31 6.03
N GLU A 193 -10.66 28.47 5.93
CA GLU A 193 -11.66 28.93 6.89
C GLU A 193 -12.85 27.96 6.98
N ARG A 194 -13.37 27.50 5.84
CA ARG A 194 -14.43 26.48 5.80
C ARG A 194 -13.97 25.15 6.42
N LYS A 195 -12.70 24.77 6.25
CA LYS A 195 -12.13 23.56 6.86
C LYS A 195 -11.94 23.72 8.37
N ARG A 196 -11.62 24.93 8.84
CA ARG A 196 -11.51 25.28 10.26
C ARG A 196 -12.88 25.26 10.94
N LEU A 197 -13.88 25.94 10.36
CA LEU A 197 -15.26 25.92 10.84
C LEU A 197 -15.85 24.50 10.90
N ALA A 198 -15.51 23.64 9.93
CA ALA A 198 -15.94 22.24 9.95
C ALA A 198 -15.29 21.44 11.09
N ARG A 199 -14.04 21.75 11.47
CA ARG A 199 -13.35 21.13 12.60
C ARG A 199 -13.86 21.66 13.93
N GLU A 200 -14.10 22.96 14.05
CA GLU A 200 -14.70 23.60 15.22
C GLU A 200 -16.10 23.04 15.47
N ARG A 201 -16.98 22.97 14.46
CA ARG A 201 -18.30 22.31 14.60
C ARG A 201 -18.22 20.84 14.99
N LYS A 202 -17.18 20.13 14.55
CA LYS A 202 -16.97 18.72 14.93
C LYS A 202 -16.51 18.62 16.38
N ALA A 203 -15.60 19.49 16.80
CA ALA A 203 -15.13 19.58 18.18
C ALA A 203 -16.25 20.03 19.14
N GLU A 204 -17.10 20.98 18.74
CA GLU A 204 -18.29 21.38 19.48
C GLU A 204 -19.30 20.23 19.59
N LYS A 205 -19.48 19.45 18.52
CA LYS A 205 -20.35 18.27 18.56
C LYS A 205 -19.80 17.19 19.49
N GLU A 206 -18.48 17.00 19.52
CA GLU A 206 -17.77 16.09 20.43
C GLU A 206 -17.74 16.61 21.88
N GLN A 207 -17.69 17.94 22.11
CA GLN A 207 -17.75 18.55 23.45
C GLN A 207 -19.18 18.70 24.00
N SER A 208 -20.18 18.82 23.14
CA SER A 208 -21.60 18.76 23.54
C SER A 208 -22.04 17.36 23.97
N GLU A 209 -21.22 16.34 23.70
CA GLU A 209 -21.36 15.00 24.28
C GLU A 209 -20.45 14.84 25.52
N THR A 210 -20.65 15.66 26.56
CA THR A 210 -20.19 15.29 27.92
C THR A 210 -21.15 14.29 28.58
N PRO A 211 -20.63 13.30 29.32
CA PRO A 211 -21.38 12.12 29.75
C PRO A 211 -22.18 12.39 31.02
N ALA A 212 -23.42 12.83 30.86
CA ALA A 212 -24.42 12.75 31.92
C ALA A 212 -25.75 12.26 31.32
N ASN A 213 -26.12 11.03 31.70
CA ASN A 213 -27.44 10.41 31.53
C ASN A 213 -28.01 10.25 30.10
N ASN A 214 -27.19 9.90 29.11
CA ASN A 214 -27.69 9.43 27.80
C ASN A 214 -26.97 8.17 27.28
N ALA A 215 -26.20 7.47 28.13
CA ALA A 215 -25.61 6.18 27.80
C ALA A 215 -26.62 5.03 27.91
N ASP A 216 -27.62 5.17 28.79
CA ASP A 216 -28.67 4.17 28.97
C ASP A 216 -29.69 4.18 27.83
N ASP A 217 -30.02 5.33 27.24
CA ASP A 217 -30.96 5.38 26.12
C ASP A 217 -30.41 4.76 24.84
N LYS A 218 -29.13 4.98 24.52
CA LYS A 218 -28.48 4.39 23.33
C LYS A 218 -28.24 2.88 23.54
N LYS A 219 -27.86 2.42 24.74
CA LYS A 219 -27.76 0.98 25.05
C LYS A 219 -29.12 0.30 25.11
N SER A 220 -30.16 0.96 25.62
CA SER A 220 -31.55 0.51 25.63
C SER A 220 -32.10 0.38 24.20
N ALA A 221 -31.86 1.36 23.34
CA ALA A 221 -32.28 1.31 21.93
C ALA A 221 -31.60 0.18 21.15
N VAL A 222 -30.31 -0.08 21.40
CA VAL A 222 -29.58 -1.19 20.78
C VAL A 222 -30.04 -2.54 21.35
N ALA A 223 -30.30 -2.65 22.66
CA ALA A 223 -30.85 -3.86 23.27
C ALA A 223 -32.27 -4.17 22.76
N ALA A 224 -33.12 -3.14 22.60
CA ALA A 224 -34.45 -3.27 22.02
C ALA A 224 -34.40 -3.66 20.51
N ALA A 225 -33.43 -3.14 19.76
CA ALA A 225 -33.21 -3.54 18.37
C ALA A 225 -32.73 -4.99 18.26
N ILE A 226 -31.84 -5.44 19.16
CA ILE A 226 -31.38 -6.83 19.21
C ILE A 226 -32.50 -7.77 19.66
N ALA A 227 -33.37 -7.37 20.59
CA ALA A 227 -34.55 -8.13 21.00
C ALA A 227 -35.57 -8.26 19.85
N ARG A 228 -35.81 -7.18 19.09
CA ARG A 228 -36.67 -7.22 17.89
C ARG A 228 -36.06 -8.08 16.79
N ALA A 229 -34.75 -8.04 16.58
CA ALA A 229 -34.07 -8.89 15.61
C ALA A 229 -34.11 -10.38 16.03
N LYS A 230 -33.96 -10.69 17.33
CA LYS A 230 -34.11 -12.05 17.86
C LYS A 230 -35.56 -12.55 17.77
N ALA A 231 -36.55 -11.72 18.04
CA ALA A 231 -37.96 -12.07 17.87
C ALA A 231 -38.30 -12.32 16.39
N LYS A 232 -37.77 -11.51 15.47
CA LYS A 232 -37.95 -11.71 14.02
C LYS A 232 -37.25 -12.98 13.52
N LYS A 233 -36.11 -13.35 14.13
CA LYS A 233 -35.37 -14.59 13.81
C LYS A 233 -36.06 -15.83 14.39
N ALA A 234 -36.65 -15.75 15.57
CA ALA A 234 -37.49 -16.80 16.15
C ALA A 234 -38.79 -17.03 15.34
N GLN A 235 -39.43 -15.96 14.88
CA GLN A 235 -40.58 -16.05 13.96
C GLN A 235 -40.21 -16.58 12.56
N GLN A 236 -38.96 -16.38 12.12
CA GLN A 236 -38.42 -16.98 10.90
C GLN A 236 -38.09 -18.46 11.07
N GLU A 237 -37.73 -18.90 12.27
CA GLU A 237 -37.50 -20.32 12.60
C GLU A 237 -38.81 -21.09 12.78
N GLU A 238 -39.88 -20.47 13.28
CA GLU A 238 -41.24 -21.07 13.31
C GLU A 238 -41.90 -21.13 11.93
N ASN A 239 -41.61 -20.23 10.99
CA ASN A 239 -42.11 -20.32 9.61
C ASN A 239 -41.31 -21.27 8.70
N ALA A 240 -40.22 -21.86 9.20
CA ALA A 240 -39.37 -22.79 8.44
C ALA A 240 -39.71 -24.28 8.69
N SER A 241 -40.83 -24.58 9.35
CA SER A 241 -41.32 -25.94 9.61
C SER A 241 -42.37 -26.45 8.63
N GLU A 242 -42.67 -25.76 7.53
CA GLU A 242 -43.64 -26.20 6.50
C GLU A 242 -43.03 -26.55 5.12
N GLU A 243 -41.74 -26.87 5.00
CA GLU A 243 -41.19 -27.44 3.75
C GLU A 243 -40.17 -28.58 3.96
N PRO A 244 -40.05 -29.54 3.00
CA PRO A 244 -39.87 -30.97 3.27
C PRO A 244 -38.43 -31.38 3.66
N GLU A 245 -38.35 -32.46 4.46
CA GLU A 245 -37.17 -32.97 5.19
C GLU A 245 -35.93 -33.32 4.35
N ASP A 246 -36.07 -33.49 3.03
CA ASP A 246 -35.00 -33.96 2.14
C ASP A 246 -33.79 -33.01 2.07
N LYS A 247 -34.02 -31.70 2.19
CA LYS A 247 -32.95 -30.69 2.06
C LYS A 247 -32.11 -30.55 3.34
N LYS A 248 -32.67 -30.84 4.53
CA LYS A 248 -31.93 -30.81 5.81
C LYS A 248 -30.96 -31.99 5.93
N ALA A 249 -31.34 -33.17 5.44
CA ALA A 249 -30.47 -34.34 5.42
C ALA A 249 -29.24 -34.16 4.48
N ALA A 250 -29.44 -33.54 3.31
CA ALA A 250 -28.37 -33.29 2.35
C ALA A 250 -27.29 -32.33 2.88
N VAL A 251 -27.70 -31.29 3.61
CA VAL A 251 -26.78 -30.30 4.19
C VAL A 251 -26.01 -30.89 5.39
N ALA A 252 -26.66 -31.70 6.22
CA ALA A 252 -25.99 -32.41 7.31
C ALA A 252 -24.92 -33.40 6.80
N ALA A 253 -25.22 -34.13 5.71
CA ALA A 253 -24.28 -35.03 5.06
C ALA A 253 -23.07 -34.29 4.44
N ALA A 254 -23.28 -33.09 3.88
CA ALA A 254 -22.20 -32.28 3.33
C ALA A 254 -21.26 -31.74 4.42
N ILE A 255 -21.81 -31.34 5.57
CA ILE A 255 -21.02 -30.83 6.70
C ILE A 255 -20.21 -31.95 7.37
N ALA A 256 -20.75 -33.17 7.46
CA ALA A 256 -20.01 -34.33 7.97
C ALA A 256 -18.82 -34.70 7.07
N ARG A 257 -19.00 -34.64 5.73
CA ARG A 257 -17.91 -34.89 4.76
C ARG A 257 -16.82 -33.82 4.81
N ALA A 258 -17.19 -32.56 5.05
CA ALA A 258 -16.23 -31.47 5.21
C ALA A 258 -15.41 -31.58 6.51
N LYS A 259 -16.03 -32.01 7.62
CA LYS A 259 -15.32 -32.24 8.89
C LYS A 259 -14.39 -33.47 8.83
N ALA A 260 -14.80 -34.54 8.15
CA ALA A 260 -13.94 -35.72 7.96
C ALA A 260 -12.68 -35.41 7.14
N ARG A 261 -12.79 -34.55 6.12
CA ARG A 261 -11.63 -34.10 5.33
C ARG A 261 -10.66 -33.20 6.09
N LYS A 262 -11.14 -32.45 7.08
CA LYS A 262 -10.28 -31.56 7.89
C LYS A 262 -9.52 -32.33 8.98
N ALA A 263 -10.11 -33.39 9.54
CA ALA A 263 -9.45 -34.25 10.53
C ALA A 263 -8.32 -35.13 9.93
N GLN A 264 -8.42 -35.51 8.65
CA GLN A 264 -7.36 -36.24 7.95
C GLN A 264 -6.17 -35.37 7.54
N GLN A 265 -6.26 -34.05 7.68
CA GLN A 265 -5.20 -33.12 7.29
C GLN A 265 -4.33 -32.65 8.48
N GLU A 266 -4.68 -33.03 9.71
CA GLU A 266 -4.01 -32.63 10.96
C GLU A 266 -3.29 -33.79 11.71
N THR A 267 -3.23 -35.01 11.14
CA THR A 267 -2.61 -36.19 11.76
C THR A 267 -1.29 -36.65 11.12
N GLU A 268 -0.64 -35.81 10.33
CA GLU A 268 0.69 -36.09 9.78
C GLU A 268 1.68 -34.97 10.11
N SER A 269 1.98 -34.80 11.41
CA SER A 269 3.23 -34.21 11.88
C SER A 269 3.34 -34.31 13.41
N GLN A 270 4.12 -35.29 13.90
CA GLN A 270 5.10 -35.13 14.99
C GLN A 270 5.97 -36.41 15.15
N PRO A 271 7.19 -36.30 15.73
CA PRO A 271 8.36 -37.08 15.35
C PRO A 271 8.74 -38.18 16.36
N VAL A 272 9.57 -39.14 15.92
CA VAL A 272 10.36 -40.05 16.79
C VAL A 272 11.79 -40.19 16.25
N GLU A 273 12.77 -40.13 17.16
CA GLU A 273 14.20 -40.41 16.95
C GLU A 273 14.45 -41.92 16.81
N GLU A 274 15.23 -42.36 15.81
CA GLU A 274 16.57 -42.99 15.92
C GLU A 274 16.97 -43.68 14.59
N THR A 275 18.17 -43.30 14.12
CA THR A 275 19.20 -44.05 13.36
C THR A 275 18.88 -44.93 12.13
N ALA A 276 19.50 -44.54 11.00
CA ALA A 276 20.22 -45.35 9.98
C ALA A 276 19.83 -45.09 8.50
N SER A 277 20.80 -44.54 7.76
CA SER A 277 21.08 -44.56 6.30
C SER A 277 20.03 -45.05 5.28
N GLN A 278 19.66 -44.19 4.31
CA GLN A 278 19.85 -44.32 2.84
C GLN A 278 18.92 -43.40 2.01
N GLU A 279 19.53 -42.69 1.04
CA GLU A 279 19.05 -42.12 -0.25
C GLU A 279 17.76 -41.25 -0.39
N PRO A 280 17.73 -40.26 -1.31
CA PRO A 280 16.69 -39.23 -1.35
C PRO A 280 15.48 -39.68 -2.19
N ALA A 281 14.32 -39.81 -1.53
CA ALA A 281 13.04 -39.94 -2.21
C ALA A 281 12.51 -38.55 -2.59
N GLU A 282 12.40 -38.28 -3.90
CA GLU A 282 11.81 -37.05 -4.42
C GLU A 282 10.30 -37.02 -4.20
N ASP A 283 9.83 -35.88 -3.69
CA ASP A 283 8.45 -35.56 -3.36
C ASP A 283 7.51 -35.76 -4.58
N PRO A 284 6.50 -36.64 -4.49
CA PRO A 284 5.69 -37.09 -5.64
C PRO A 284 4.91 -35.96 -6.33
N LYS A 285 4.65 -34.85 -5.62
CA LYS A 285 4.00 -33.67 -6.20
C LYS A 285 4.96 -32.85 -7.08
N LYS A 286 6.25 -32.83 -6.75
CA LYS A 286 7.28 -32.12 -7.50
C LYS A 286 7.59 -32.83 -8.83
N ALA A 287 7.61 -34.17 -8.81
CA ALA A 287 7.74 -35.00 -10.00
C ALA A 287 6.55 -34.85 -10.97
N ALA A 288 5.32 -34.77 -10.46
CA ALA A 288 4.12 -34.57 -11.29
C ALA A 288 4.12 -33.21 -12.01
N VAL A 289 4.58 -32.15 -11.34
CA VAL A 289 4.69 -30.80 -11.92
C VAL A 289 5.80 -30.75 -12.97
N ALA A 290 6.94 -31.37 -12.73
CA ALA A 290 8.03 -31.47 -13.72
C ALA A 290 7.57 -32.22 -14.99
N ALA A 291 6.84 -33.33 -14.83
CA ALA A 291 6.28 -34.10 -15.94
C ALA A 291 5.23 -33.30 -16.75
N ALA A 292 4.41 -32.47 -16.08
CA ALA A 292 3.43 -31.61 -16.75
C ALA A 292 4.09 -30.50 -17.57
N ILE A 293 5.14 -29.88 -17.03
CA ILE A 293 5.92 -28.84 -17.73
C ILE A 293 6.66 -29.43 -18.94
N ALA A 294 7.20 -30.64 -18.84
CA ALA A 294 7.85 -31.32 -19.96
C ALA A 294 6.86 -31.64 -21.09
N ARG A 295 5.64 -32.10 -20.77
CA ARG A 295 4.57 -32.36 -21.76
C ARG A 295 4.08 -31.08 -22.44
N ALA A 296 4.00 -29.97 -21.71
CA ALA A 296 3.63 -28.68 -22.26
C ALA A 296 4.71 -28.13 -23.22
N LYS A 297 5.98 -28.29 -22.88
CA LYS A 297 7.11 -27.92 -23.76
C LYS A 297 7.16 -28.79 -25.02
N ALA A 298 6.93 -30.09 -24.91
CA ALA A 298 6.89 -31.00 -26.06
C ALA A 298 5.73 -30.69 -27.02
N ARG A 299 4.55 -30.30 -26.50
CA ARG A 299 3.43 -29.87 -27.33
C ARG A 299 3.67 -28.53 -28.04
N LYS A 300 4.40 -27.62 -27.40
CA LYS A 300 4.75 -26.32 -27.99
C LYS A 300 5.78 -26.46 -29.12
N ALA A 301 6.73 -27.38 -28.99
CA ALA A 301 7.72 -27.69 -30.04
C ALA A 301 7.15 -28.47 -31.24
N GLN A 302 5.93 -28.99 -31.14
CA GLN A 302 5.21 -29.63 -32.26
C GLN A 302 4.21 -28.69 -32.95
N GLN A 303 4.04 -27.48 -32.43
CA GLN A 303 3.16 -26.44 -32.99
C GLN A 303 3.93 -25.28 -33.66
N GLU A 304 5.26 -25.30 -33.60
CA GLU A 304 6.18 -24.52 -34.43
C GLU A 304 6.71 -25.40 -35.58
#